data_AF-A0A2V9ZXA9-F1
#
_entry.id   AF-A0A2V9ZXA9-F1
#
_cell.length_a   1.000
_cell.length_b   1.000
_cell.length_c   1.000
_cell.angle_alpha   90.00
_cell.angle_beta   90.00
_cell.angle_gamma   90.00
#
_symmetry.space_group_name_H-M   'P 1'
#
loop_
_entity.id
_entity.type
_entity.pdbx_description
1 polymer ?
#
loop_
_entity_poly.entity_id
_entity_poly.type
_entity_poly.pdbx_seq_one_letter_code
_entity_poly.pdbx_strand_id
1 'polypeptide(L)'
;MDVGATFPHNVTYHASCHGLRELGLRDEPRQLLLQVRGLKLLDMLRCDECCGFGGTFATKFSDISVAMGNSKADNIAVTGAEFVTATDSSCLLHLQGILNKRNLQVRTIHLASILAQERA
;
A
#
# COMPACT_ATOMS: atom_id res chain seq x y z
N MET A 1 18.04 5.40 11.39
CA MET A 1 17.69 6.83 11.28
C MET A 1 16.33 6.96 11.96
N ASP A 2 16.23 7.65 13.08
CA ASP A 2 14.93 7.84 13.75
C ASP A 2 14.08 8.81 12.92
N VAL A 3 12.86 8.41 12.60
CA VAL A 3 11.89 9.23 11.82
C VAL A 3 10.91 9.98 12.73
N GLY A 4 11.01 9.84 14.06
CA GLY A 4 10.14 10.51 15.05
C GLY A 4 8.72 9.94 15.16
N ALA A 5 8.25 9.23 14.14
CA ALA A 5 6.88 8.73 14.03
C ALA A 5 6.55 7.54 14.96
N THR A 6 5.28 7.43 15.33
CA THR A 6 4.70 6.30 16.09
C THR A 6 3.41 5.83 15.43
N PHE A 7 3.32 4.55 15.11
CA PHE A 7 2.14 3.96 14.49
C PHE A 7 1.99 2.48 14.89
N PRO A 8 1.37 2.18 16.05
CA PRO A 8 1.38 0.85 16.65
C PRO A 8 0.36 -0.10 15.98
N HIS A 9 0.55 -0.36 14.69
CA HIS A 9 -0.33 -1.19 13.86
C HIS A 9 0.46 -2.18 13.00
N ASN A 10 -0.23 -3.24 12.58
CA ASN A 10 0.24 -4.16 11.55
C ASN A 10 0.02 -3.54 10.16
N VAL A 11 1.10 -3.33 9.42
CA VAL A 11 1.07 -2.64 8.13
C VAL A 11 1.72 -3.53 7.08
N THR A 12 1.13 -3.62 5.89
CA THR A 12 1.79 -4.16 4.71
C THR A 12 2.05 -3.06 3.68
N TYR A 13 3.03 -3.27 2.80
CA TYR A 13 3.47 -2.26 1.84
C TYR A 13 3.23 -2.71 0.39
N HIS A 14 2.57 -1.85 -0.38
CA HIS A 14 2.48 -1.96 -1.83
C HIS A 14 3.54 -1.05 -2.48
N ALA A 15 4.49 -1.68 -3.18
CA ALA A 15 5.47 -0.97 -4.00
C ALA A 15 4.79 -0.53 -5.30
N SER A 16 4.34 0.73 -5.33
CA SER A 16 3.68 1.32 -6.51
C SER A 16 4.58 1.21 -7.75
N CYS A 17 4.00 0.85 -8.90
CA CYS A 17 4.77 0.69 -10.13
C CYS A 17 5.44 1.99 -10.61
N HIS A 18 4.79 3.14 -10.41
CA HIS A 18 5.35 4.46 -10.73
C HIS A 18 6.56 4.77 -9.84
N GLY A 19 6.42 4.64 -8.52
CA GLY A 19 7.54 4.79 -7.58
C GLY A 19 8.71 3.84 -7.90
N LEU A 20 8.44 2.56 -8.12
CA LEU A 20 9.48 1.56 -8.35
C LEU A 20 10.17 1.69 -9.71
N ARG A 21 9.41 1.88 -10.79
CA ARG A 21 9.92 1.75 -12.17
C ARG A 21 10.32 3.09 -12.78
N GLU A 22 9.62 4.17 -12.45
CA GLU A 22 9.89 5.51 -13.01
C GLU A 22 10.79 6.32 -12.06
N LEU A 23 10.54 6.25 -10.75
CA LEU A 23 11.30 7.01 -9.75
C LEU A 23 12.45 6.21 -9.12
N GLY A 24 12.53 4.91 -9.38
CA GLY A 24 13.58 4.04 -8.86
C GLY A 24 13.53 3.84 -7.34
N LEU A 25 12.39 4.09 -6.69
CA LEU A 25 12.18 3.85 -5.26
C LEU A 25 12.13 2.34 -5.00
N ARG A 26 13.17 1.82 -4.38
CA ARG A 26 13.32 0.39 -4.08
C ARG A 26 12.99 0.16 -2.61
N ASP A 27 14.02 0.11 -1.78
CA ASP A 27 13.91 -0.25 -0.37
C ASP A 27 13.68 0.96 0.52
N GLU A 28 13.90 2.18 0.03
CA GLU A 28 13.83 3.42 0.81
C GLU A 28 12.48 3.57 1.55
N PRO A 29 11.30 3.35 0.93
CA PRO A 29 10.02 3.40 1.62
C PRO A 29 9.91 2.35 2.73
N ARG A 30 10.41 1.14 2.51
CA ARG A 30 10.41 0.06 3.51
C ARG A 30 11.35 0.38 4.66
N GLN A 31 12.53 0.92 4.38
CA GLN A 31 13.49 1.36 5.40
C GLN A 31 12.87 2.43 6.30
N LEU A 32 12.15 3.40 5.74
CA LEU A 32 11.44 4.41 6.54
C LEU A 32 10.39 3.77 7.46
N LEU A 33 9.57 2.86 6.94
CA LEU A 33 8.53 2.16 7.72
C LEU A 33 9.13 1.35 8.88
N LEU A 34 10.29 0.69 8.67
CA LEU A 34 11.01 -0.05 9.70
C LEU A 34 11.53 0.83 10.84
N GLN A 35 11.61 2.15 10.66
CA GLN A 35 12.01 3.09 11.70
C GLN A 35 10.82 3.69 12.46
N VAL A 36 9.58 3.40 12.07
CA VAL A 36 8.37 3.89 12.75
C VAL A 36 8.12 3.08 14.02
N ARG A 37 8.02 3.77 15.17
CA ARG A 37 7.86 3.10 16.46
C ARG A 37 6.52 2.38 16.56
N GLY A 38 6.56 1.11 16.97
CA GLY A 38 5.38 0.26 17.14
C GLY A 38 4.81 -0.32 15.85
N LEU A 39 5.26 0.12 14.68
CA LEU A 39 4.79 -0.41 13.40
C LEU A 39 5.37 -1.82 13.18
N LYS A 40 4.51 -2.78 12.87
CA LYS A 40 4.93 -4.12 12.43
C LYS A 40 4.72 -4.25 10.92
N LEU A 41 5.82 -4.25 10.16
CA LEU A 41 5.78 -4.39 8.72
C LEU A 41 5.64 -5.87 8.35
N LEU A 42 4.54 -6.22 7.68
CA LEU A 42 4.22 -7.57 7.22
C LEU A 42 4.48 -7.70 5.71
N ASP A 43 5.19 -8.76 5.32
CA ASP A 43 5.50 -9.02 3.93
C ASP A 43 4.27 -9.45 3.14
N MET A 44 4.13 -8.88 1.95
CA MET A 44 3.07 -9.19 1.00
C MET A 44 3.67 -9.88 -0.21
N LEU A 45 3.07 -10.99 -0.61
CA LEU A 45 3.39 -11.68 -1.85
C LEU A 45 3.20 -10.73 -3.05
N ARG A 46 4.22 -10.65 -3.92
CA ARG A 46 4.21 -9.80 -5.13
C ARG A 46 3.87 -8.34 -4.81
N CYS A 47 4.54 -7.76 -3.81
CA CYS A 47 4.27 -6.39 -3.38
C CYS A 47 4.46 -5.33 -4.48
N ASP A 48 5.30 -5.64 -5.48
CA ASP A 48 5.72 -4.86 -6.65
C ASP A 48 4.84 -5.03 -7.90
N GLU A 49 3.91 -5.97 -7.89
CA GLU A 49 2.94 -6.12 -8.98
C GLU A 49 1.95 -4.94 -8.97
N CYS A 50 1.64 -4.41 -10.15
CA CYS A 50 0.78 -3.24 -10.33
C CYS A 50 -0.62 -3.45 -9.71
N CYS A 51 -1.19 -2.39 -9.11
CA CYS A 51 -2.55 -2.43 -8.56
C CYS A 51 -3.66 -2.41 -9.63
N GLY A 52 -3.34 -2.04 -10.88
CA GLY A 52 -4.30 -1.95 -11.99
C GLY A 52 -4.83 -0.54 -12.29
N PHE A 53 -4.41 0.50 -11.55
CA PHE A 53 -4.95 1.87 -11.70
C PHE A 53 -4.10 2.81 -12.59
N GLY A 54 -3.68 2.32 -13.77
CA GLY A 54 -2.81 3.05 -14.71
C GLY A 54 -3.50 4.13 -15.55
N GLY A 55 -4.29 5.03 -14.94
CA GLY A 55 -4.97 6.12 -15.67
C GLY A 55 -5.99 5.62 -16.69
N THR A 56 -5.82 5.96 -17.98
CA THR A 56 -6.76 5.54 -19.04
C THR A 56 -6.84 4.02 -19.22
N PHE A 57 -5.82 3.28 -18.79
CA PHE A 57 -5.88 1.82 -18.75
C PHE A 57 -7.05 1.34 -17.89
N ALA A 58 -7.24 1.93 -16.70
CA ALA A 58 -8.27 1.51 -15.77
C ALA A 58 -9.70 1.74 -16.30
N THR A 59 -9.88 2.72 -17.18
CA THR A 59 -11.18 3.01 -17.79
C THR A 59 -11.41 2.25 -19.09
N LYS A 60 -10.36 2.05 -19.92
CA LYS A 60 -10.46 1.29 -21.18
C LYS A 60 -10.55 -0.22 -20.97
N PHE A 61 -9.91 -0.71 -19.90
CA PHE A 61 -9.81 -2.13 -19.58
C PHE A 61 -10.25 -2.36 -18.13
N SER A 62 -11.46 -1.91 -17.80
CA SER A 62 -12.01 -1.96 -16.43
C SER A 62 -11.97 -3.35 -15.82
N ASP A 63 -12.31 -4.38 -16.60
CA ASP A 63 -12.37 -5.75 -16.09
C ASP A 63 -10.99 -6.28 -15.72
N ILE A 64 -9.97 -5.94 -16.52
CA ILE A 64 -8.57 -6.29 -16.24
C ILE A 64 -8.07 -5.50 -15.03
N SER A 65 -8.35 -4.20 -14.96
CA SER A 65 -8.00 -3.36 -13.80
C SER A 65 -8.57 -3.92 -12.50
N VAL A 66 -9.85 -4.30 -12.49
CA VAL A 66 -10.51 -4.90 -11.34
C VAL A 66 -9.92 -6.28 -11.00
N ALA A 67 -9.62 -7.12 -12.00
CA ALA A 67 -8.98 -8.41 -11.76
C ALA A 67 -7.59 -8.25 -11.10
N MET A 68 -6.78 -7.29 -11.55
CA MET A 68 -5.49 -6.96 -10.93
C MET A 68 -5.67 -6.46 -9.49
N GLY A 69 -6.61 -5.55 -9.27
CA GLY A 69 -6.93 -5.04 -7.93
C GLY A 69 -7.42 -6.15 -6.99
N ASN A 70 -8.22 -7.11 -7.49
CA ASN A 70 -8.68 -8.26 -6.72
C ASN A 70 -7.51 -9.17 -6.31
N SER A 71 -6.63 -9.52 -7.25
CA SER A 71 -5.41 -10.29 -6.97
C SER A 71 -4.55 -9.59 -5.90
N LYS A 72 -4.42 -8.26 -5.98
CA LYS A 72 -3.72 -7.48 -4.95
C LYS A 72 -4.41 -7.55 -3.60
N ALA A 73 -5.73 -7.41 -3.56
CA ALA A 73 -6.52 -7.51 -2.34
C ALA A 73 -6.43 -8.90 -1.69
N ASP A 74 -6.29 -9.98 -2.47
CA ASP A 74 -6.01 -11.32 -1.93
C ASP A 74 -4.67 -11.36 -1.20
N ASN A 75 -3.62 -10.86 -1.86
CA ASN A 75 -2.28 -10.81 -1.25
C ASN A 75 -2.25 -9.94 0.00
N ILE A 76 -2.96 -8.80 0.00
CA ILE A 76 -3.12 -7.93 1.17
C ILE A 76 -3.81 -8.71 2.31
N ALA A 77 -4.94 -9.37 2.02
CA ALA A 77 -5.72 -10.08 3.03
C ALA A 77 -4.92 -11.22 3.69
N VAL A 78 -4.12 -11.96 2.91
CA VAL A 78 -3.26 -13.04 3.41
C VAL A 78 -2.22 -12.54 4.43
N THR A 79 -1.79 -11.28 4.33
CA THR A 79 -0.82 -10.73 5.30
C THR A 79 -1.40 -10.61 6.71
N GLY A 80 -2.72 -10.45 6.85
CA GLY A 80 -3.35 -10.11 8.13
C GLY A 80 -3.07 -8.68 8.62
N ALA A 81 -2.62 -7.78 7.73
CA ALA A 81 -2.37 -6.38 8.08
C ALA A 81 -3.67 -5.62 8.35
N GLU A 82 -3.62 -4.68 9.30
CA GLU A 82 -4.71 -3.72 9.55
C GLU A 82 -4.72 -2.62 8.49
N PHE A 83 -3.52 -2.27 8.00
CA PHE A 83 -3.34 -1.26 6.97
C PHE A 83 -2.46 -1.74 5.81
N VAL A 84 -2.79 -1.28 4.61
CA VAL A 84 -1.87 -1.29 3.47
C VAL A 84 -1.40 0.13 3.17
N THR A 85 -0.09 0.32 3.03
CA THR A 85 0.51 1.61 2.71
C THR A 85 1.24 1.61 1.37
N ALA A 86 1.34 2.78 0.76
CA ALA A 86 2.02 3.04 -0.51
C ALA A 86 2.42 4.51 -0.60
N THR A 87 3.20 4.85 -1.63
CA THR A 87 3.64 6.21 -1.96
C THR A 87 2.75 6.91 -2.99
N ASP A 88 1.81 6.20 -3.61
CA ASP A 88 0.95 6.74 -4.66
C ASP A 88 -0.52 6.69 -4.24
N SER A 89 -1.13 7.86 -4.06
CA SER A 89 -2.53 8.02 -3.66
C SER A 89 -3.51 7.37 -4.63
N SER A 90 -3.17 7.30 -5.92
CA SER A 90 -3.99 6.68 -6.96
C SER A 90 -4.09 5.15 -6.77
N CYS A 91 -2.99 4.51 -6.36
CA CYS A 91 -2.97 3.09 -6.00
C CYS A 91 -3.82 2.86 -4.74
N LEU A 92 -3.65 3.70 -3.72
CA LEU A 92 -4.41 3.59 -2.47
C LEU A 92 -5.92 3.77 -2.71
N LEU A 93 -6.33 4.75 -3.52
CA LEU A 93 -7.74 4.96 -3.86
C LEU A 93 -8.35 3.73 -4.53
N HIS A 94 -7.66 3.17 -5.53
CA HIS A 94 -8.13 1.97 -6.22
C HIS A 94 -8.23 0.77 -5.29
N LEU A 95 -7.18 0.51 -4.51
CA LEU A 95 -7.15 -0.60 -3.55
C LEU A 95 -8.23 -0.44 -2.49
N GLN A 96 -8.44 0.75 -1.94
CA GLN A 96 -9.52 0.99 -0.97
C GLN A 96 -10.89 0.67 -1.58
N GLY A 97 -11.12 1.07 -2.83
CA GLY A 97 -12.35 0.74 -3.55
C GLY A 97 -12.58 -0.77 -3.70
N ILE A 98 -11.53 -1.52 -4.04
CA ILE A 98 -11.60 -2.99 -4.15
C ILE A 98 -11.81 -3.64 -2.78
N LEU A 99 -11.03 -3.25 -1.77
CA LEU A 99 -11.15 -3.77 -0.39
C LEU A 99 -12.56 -3.55 0.16
N ASN A 100 -13.13 -2.36 -0.05
CA ASN A 100 -14.50 -2.04 0.36
C ASN A 100 -15.53 -2.91 -0.35
N LYS A 101 -15.45 -3.07 -1.69
CA LYS A 101 -16.35 -3.94 -2.45
C LYS A 101 -16.30 -5.40 -1.98
N ARG A 102 -15.16 -5.83 -1.44
CA ARG A 102 -14.93 -7.16 -0.92
C ARG A 102 -15.23 -7.32 0.57
N ASN A 103 -15.70 -6.26 1.24
CA ASN A 103 -15.95 -6.22 2.69
C ASN A 103 -14.72 -6.61 3.54
N LEU A 104 -13.52 -6.32 3.05
CA LEU A 104 -12.28 -6.53 3.81
C LEU A 104 -12.07 -5.35 4.77
N GLN A 105 -11.66 -5.66 6.00
CA GLN A 105 -11.47 -4.65 7.05
C GLN A 105 -10.17 -3.86 6.93
N VAL A 106 -9.30 -4.24 5.98
CA VAL A 106 -8.00 -3.57 5.77
C VAL A 106 -8.22 -2.16 5.24
N ARG A 107 -7.51 -1.20 5.82
CA ARG A 107 -7.57 0.22 5.41
C ARG A 107 -6.32 0.64 4.66
N THR A 108 -6.48 1.53 3.70
CA THR A 108 -5.35 2.16 3.01
C THR A 108 -4.88 3.38 3.79
N ILE A 109 -3.57 3.62 3.83
CA ILE A 109 -3.00 4.84 4.43
C ILE A 109 -1.74 5.24 3.66
N HIS A 110 -1.58 6.53 3.38
CA HIS A 110 -0.40 7.01 2.68
C HIS A 110 0.84 6.95 3.60
N LEU A 111 2.00 6.59 3.04
CA LEU A 111 3.24 6.46 3.83
C LEU A 111 3.59 7.77 4.56
N ALA A 112 3.43 8.92 3.89
CA ALA A 112 3.63 10.23 4.53
C ALA A 112 2.68 10.47 5.71
N SER A 113 1.46 9.93 5.67
CA SER A 113 0.51 10.05 6.79
C SER A 113 0.92 9.20 7.98
N ILE A 114 1.58 8.05 7.77
CA ILE A 114 2.20 7.27 8.85
C ILE A 114 3.37 8.06 9.46
N LEU A 115 4.23 8.63 8.61
CA LEU A 115 5.40 9.40 9.07
C LEU A 115 5.03 10.68 9.82
N ALA A 116 3.87 11.27 9.53
CA ALA A 116 3.37 12.45 10.23
C ALA A 116 2.73 12.15 11.59
N GLN A 117 2.56 10.89 11.99
CA GLN A 117 2.01 10.53 13.30
C GLN A 117 3.07 10.71 14.38
N GLU A 118 3.11 11.89 15.01
CA GLU A 118 3.94 12.16 16.17
C GLU A 118 3.22 11.79 17.47
N ARG A 119 4.01 11.57 18.53
CA ARG A 119 3.45 11.58 19.90
C ARG A 119 3.07 13.02 20.24
N ALA A 120 1.85 13.22 20.75
CA ALA A 120 1.58 14.37 21.62
C ALA A 120 2.40 14.26 22.91
#